data_AF-B4VXM4-F1
#
_entry.id   AF-B4VXM4-F1
#
_cell.length_a   1.000
_cell.length_b   1.000
_cell.length_c   1.000
_cell.angle_alpha   90.00
_cell.angle_beta   90.00
_cell.angle_gamma   90.00
#
_symmetry.space_group_name_H-M   'P 1'
#
loop_
_entity.id
_entity.type
_entity.pdbx_description
1 polymer ?
#
loop_
_entity_poly.entity_id
_entity_poly.type
_entity_poly.pdbx_seq_one_letter_code
_entity_poly.pdbx_strand_id
1 'polypeptide(L)' 'MGVSERQIYDWENGVKLPRVDRAVALARELGVSIQTVCSALGIDVTGVPDGDGD' A
#
# COMPACT_ATOMS: atom_id res chain seq x y z
N MET A 1 0.38 15.87 4.06
CA MET A 1 0.50 14.98 2.89
C MET A 1 -0.85 14.98 2.18
N GLY A 2 -0.93 15.46 0.94
CA GLY A 2 -2.18 15.72 0.23
C GLY A 2 -2.72 14.48 -0.51
N VAL A 3 -3.48 13.66 0.20
CA VAL A 3 -4.32 12.62 -0.39
C VAL A 3 -5.77 13.04 -0.16
N SER A 4 -6.53 13.25 -1.22
CA SER A 4 -7.95 13.55 -1.09
C SER A 4 -8.72 12.27 -0.75
N GLU A 5 -9.81 12.38 0.02
CA GLU A 5 -10.69 11.24 0.37
C GLU A 5 -11.12 10.44 -0.87
N ARG A 6 -11.36 11.12 -2.00
CA ARG A 6 -11.69 10.48 -3.26
C ARG A 6 -10.58 9.55 -3.79
N GLN A 7 -9.32 9.89 -3.56
CA GLN A 7 -8.21 9.03 -3.96
C GLN A 7 -8.14 7.78 -3.08
N ILE A 8 -8.44 7.91 -1.78
CA ILE A 8 -8.52 6.76 -0.87
C ILE A 8 -9.65 5.83 -1.34
N TYR A 9 -10.82 6.40 -1.62
CA TYR A 9 -11.96 5.66 -2.15
C TYR A 9 -11.62 4.90 -3.44
N ASP A 10 -10.93 5.54 -4.38
CA ASP A 10 -10.49 4.89 -5.62
C ASP A 10 -9.52 3.71 -5.36
N TRP A 11 -8.69 3.80 -4.31
CA TRP A 11 -7.78 2.72 -3.91
C TRP A 11 -8.52 1.54 -3.29
N GLU A 12 -9.46 1.83 -2.37
CA GLU A 12 -10.27 0.82 -1.70
C GLU A 12 -11.19 0.07 -2.68
N ASN A 13 -11.67 0.75 -3.72
CA ASN A 13 -12.53 0.15 -4.75
C ASN A 13 -11.74 -0.44 -5.93
N GLY A 14 -10.40 -0.42 -5.90
CA GLY A 14 -9.55 -0.95 -6.96
C GLY A 14 -9.64 -0.18 -8.29
N VAL A 15 -10.25 1.00 -8.30
CA VAL A 15 -10.37 1.87 -9.49
C VAL A 15 -9.00 2.38 -9.91
N LYS A 16 -8.13 2.65 -8.94
CA LYS A 16 -6.77 3.12 -9.17
C LYS A 16 -5.85 2.64 -8.06
N LEU A 17 -4.62 2.27 -8.39
CA LEU A 17 -3.62 1.97 -7.37
C LEU A 17 -2.92 3.25 -6.88
N PRO A 18 -2.55 3.35 -5.59
CA PRO A 18 -1.65 4.38 -5.12
C PRO A 18 -0.30 4.27 -5.84
N ARG A 19 0.37 5.41 -6.02
CA ARG A 19 1.78 5.40 -6.42
C ARG A 19 2.62 4.80 -5.31
N VAL A 20 3.79 4.26 -5.67
CA VAL A 20 4.72 3.63 -4.73
C VAL A 20 5.07 4.57 -3.56
N ASP A 21 5.30 5.86 -3.80
CA ASP A 21 5.58 6.85 -2.74
C ASP A 21 4.44 6.95 -1.70
N ARG A 22 3.19 6.85 -2.16
CA ARG A 22 2.01 6.91 -1.30
C ARG A 22 1.74 5.59 -0.58
N ALA A 23 1.99 4.47 -1.24
CA ALA A 23 1.90 3.15 -0.62
C ALA A 23 2.92 3.00 0.51
N VAL A 24 4.14 3.52 0.33
CA VAL A 24 5.17 3.57 1.38
C VAL A 24 4.76 4.47 2.54
N ALA A 25 4.20 5.65 2.25
CA ALA A 25 3.67 6.52 3.30
C ALA A 25 2.53 5.82 4.08
N LEU A 26 1.61 5.17 3.38
CA LEU A 26 0.51 4.42 3.99
C LEU A 26 1.00 3.27 4.88
N ALA A 27 1.99 2.51 4.40
CA ALA A 27 2.61 1.43 5.18
C ALA A 27 3.21 1.96 6.49
N ARG A 28 3.92 3.09 6.43
CA ARG A 28 4.51 3.74 7.62
C ARG A 28 3.46 4.26 8.60
N GLU A 29 2.43 4.92 8.11
CA GLU A 29 1.35 5.46 8.95
C GLU A 29 0.55 4.34 9.64
N LEU A 30 0.35 3.21 8.95
CA LEU A 30 -0.35 2.05 9.49
C LEU A 30 0.55 1.12 10.33
N GLY A 31 1.86 1.33 10.31
CA GLY A 31 2.83 0.48 11.02
C GLY A 31 2.91 -0.95 10.47
N VAL A 32 2.66 -1.14 9.18
CA VAL A 32 2.69 -2.45 8.51
C VAL A 32 3.73 -2.48 7.41
N SER A 33 4.10 -3.67 6.93
CA SER A 33 5.01 -3.80 5.79
C SER A 33 4.37 -3.31 4.49
N ILE A 34 5.20 -2.86 3.55
CA ILE A 34 4.72 -2.47 2.22
C ILE A 34 4.03 -3.64 1.49
N GLN A 35 4.43 -4.89 1.76
CA GLN A 35 3.77 -6.07 1.21
C GLN A 35 2.37 -6.26 1.74
N THR A 36 2.14 -5.96 3.02
CA THR A 36 0.79 -5.95 3.60
C THR A 36 -0.10 -4.96 2.85
N VAL A 37 0.41 -3.75 2.56
CA VAL A 37 -0.32 -2.75 1.77
C VAL A 37 -0.54 -3.22 0.33
N CYS A 38 0.48 -3.74 -0.35
CA CYS A 38 0.37 -4.23 -1.72
C CYS A 38 -0.61 -5.41 -1.83
N SER A 39 -0.57 -6.35 -0.90
CA SER A 39 -1.51 -7.47 -0.83
C SER A 39 -2.95 -6.99 -0.62
N ALA A 40 -3.17 -6.00 0.26
CA ALA A 40 -4.49 -5.42 0.48
C ALA A 40 -5.03 -4.69 -0.75
N LEU A 41 -4.14 -4.18 -1.61
CA LEU A 41 -4.46 -3.56 -2.89
C LEU A 41 -4.65 -4.57 -4.03
N GLY A 42 -4.60 -5.88 -3.74
CA GLY A 42 -4.76 -6.94 -4.74
C GLY A 42 -3.54 -7.13 -5.66
N ILE A 43 -2.39 -6.57 -5.28
CA ILE A 43 -1.12 -6.79 -5.99
C ILE A 43 -0.55 -8.12 -5.50
N ASP A 44 -0.23 -9.02 -6.42
CA ASP A 44 0.47 -10.26 -6.08
C ASP A 44 1.88 -9.94 -5.58
N VAL A 45 2.16 -10.35 -4.35
CA VAL A 45 3.45 -10.16 -3.67
C VAL A 45 4.19 -11.49 -3.47
N THR A 46 3.75 -12.55 -4.15
CA THR A 46 4.36 -13.87 -4.06
C THR A 46 5.84 -13.81 -4.46
N GLY A 47 6.73 -14.24 -3.55
CA GLY A 47 8.18 -14.24 -3.79
C GLY A 47 8.89 -12.89 -3.55
N VAL A 48 8.16 -11.85 -3.15
CA VAL A 48 8.78 -10.61 -2.64
C VAL A 48 9.29 -10.88 -1.21
N PRO A 49 10.55 -10.53 -0.88
CA PRO A 49 11.05 -10.70 0.48
C PRO A 49 10.43 -9.66 1.42
N ASP A 50 9.65 -10.11 2.41
CA ASP A 50 9.26 -9.29 3.56
C ASP A 50 10.47 -9.19 4.47
N GLY A 51 11.07 -8.00 4.48
CA GLY A 51 12.16 -7.68 5.37
C GLY A 51 11.66 -7.47 6.79
N ASP A 52 11.39 -8.56 7.50
CA ASP A 52 11.63 -8.64 8.95
C ASP A 52 12.90 -9.49 9.12
N GLY A 53 14.03 -8.91 8.71
CA GLY A 53 15.34 -9.46 9.01
C GLY A 53 15.75 -8.93 10.37
N ASP A 54 15.70 -9.81 11.38
CA ASP A 54 16.41 -9.80 12.68
C ASP A 54 16.97 -8.46 13.19
#